data_AF-A0A927MNI0-F1
#
_entry.id   AF-A0A927MNI0-F1
#
_cell.length_a   1.000
_cell.length_b   1.000
_cell.length_c   1.000
_cell.angle_alpha   90.00
_cell.angle_beta   90.00
_cell.angle_gamma   90.00
#
_symmetry.space_group_name_H-M   'P 1'
#
loop_
_entity.id
_entity.type
_entity.pdbx_description
1 polymer ?
#
loop_
_entity_poly.entity_id
_entity_poly.type
_entity_poly.pdbx_seq_one_letter_code
_entity_poly.pdbx_strand_id
1 'polypeptide(L)'
;MNIGSIVSHQSVSFYSKKTNVQSESTNKSVFIVDETVENVQNSSSIKKDSSNLYKELSSRYDIRNATFEEVLEISSALYEAGEITSTEHGLMIFDYERATNYLKRNAPGVSSSFNMYETPADSNGRRDWIAEFGARASKSLKYGNLIGHQSNQKVLDIFEKLLR
;
A
#
# COMPACT_ATOMS: atom_id res chain seq x y z
N MET A 1 -33.55 22.31 -43.96
CA MET A 1 -32.70 23.32 -43.28
C MET A 1 -33.53 23.88 -42.13
N ASN A 2 -33.17 23.55 -40.89
CA ASN A 2 -33.73 24.16 -39.69
C ASN A 2 -32.67 24.06 -38.59
N ILE A 3 -32.30 25.20 -38.02
CA ILE A 3 -31.17 25.40 -37.10
C ILE A 3 -31.76 25.75 -35.72
N GLY A 4 -31.24 25.11 -34.66
CA GLY A 4 -31.51 25.42 -33.26
C GLY A 4 -31.96 24.16 -32.49
N SER A 5 -31.41 23.81 -31.32
CA SER A 5 -30.68 24.58 -30.32
C SER A 5 -29.60 23.71 -29.64
N ILE A 6 -28.52 24.37 -29.20
CA ILE A 6 -27.44 23.77 -28.41
C ILE A 6 -27.91 23.74 -26.95
N VAL A 7 -27.96 22.55 -26.35
CA VAL A 7 -28.22 22.38 -24.92
C VAL A 7 -26.92 22.64 -24.17
N SER A 8 -26.90 23.69 -23.35
CA SER A 8 -25.79 23.99 -22.45
C SER A 8 -25.85 23.04 -21.24
N HIS A 9 -24.83 22.19 -21.09
CA HIS A 9 -24.64 21.41 -19.87
C HIS A 9 -24.20 22.34 -18.73
N GLN A 10 -25.06 22.55 -17.75
CA GLN A 10 -24.69 23.20 -16.50
C GLN A 10 -23.84 22.24 -15.65
N SER A 11 -22.59 22.61 -15.39
CA SER A 11 -21.74 21.94 -14.41
C SER A 11 -22.22 22.31 -13.00
N VAL A 12 -22.81 21.34 -12.29
CA VAL A 12 -23.22 21.52 -10.90
C VAL A 12 -21.97 21.40 -10.01
N SER A 13 -21.51 22.53 -9.49
CA SER A 13 -20.36 22.59 -8.58
C SER A 13 -20.82 22.25 -7.16
N PHE A 14 -20.54 21.03 -6.70
CA PHE A 14 -20.81 20.60 -5.33
C PHE A 14 -19.55 20.78 -4.46
N TYR A 15 -19.31 22.00 -3.97
CA TYR A 15 -18.79 22.29 -2.62
C TYR A 15 -18.35 23.76 -2.54
N SER A 16 -19.01 24.53 -1.68
CA SER A 16 -18.49 25.80 -1.17
C SER A 16 -18.86 25.90 0.30
N LYS A 17 -17.97 25.46 1.20
CA LYS A 17 -18.05 25.83 2.60
C LYS A 17 -17.53 27.26 2.71
N LYS A 18 -18.43 28.22 2.95
CA LYS A 18 -18.06 29.57 3.40
C LYS A 18 -17.64 29.48 4.87
N THR A 19 -16.35 29.60 5.15
CA THR A 19 -15.86 29.95 6.49
C THR A 19 -15.60 31.44 6.52
N ASN A 20 -16.44 32.17 7.25
CA ASN A 20 -16.18 33.57 7.59
C ASN A 20 -15.17 33.55 8.74
N VAL A 21 -13.89 33.80 8.46
CA VAL A 21 -12.89 34.02 9.50
C VAL A 21 -12.42 35.46 9.39
N GLN A 22 -12.95 36.26 10.31
CA GLN A 22 -12.60 37.64 10.54
C GLN A 22 -11.16 37.68 11.08
N SER A 23 -10.28 38.36 10.34
CA SER A 23 -8.89 38.61 10.75
C SER A 23 -8.88 39.67 11.85
N GLU A 24 -8.71 39.25 13.10
CA GLU A 24 -8.30 40.15 14.17
C GLU A 24 -6.90 39.77 14.66
N SER A 25 -6.02 40.76 14.52
CA SER A 25 -4.65 40.78 14.97
C SER A 25 -4.54 40.80 16.50
N THR A 26 -3.38 40.35 16.97
CA THR A 26 -2.71 40.64 18.26
C THR A 26 -2.90 39.63 19.39
N ASN A 27 -1.94 38.73 19.58
CA ASN A 27 -0.86 38.90 20.57
C ASN A 27 0.07 37.67 20.58
N LYS A 28 1.38 37.93 20.49
CA LYS A 28 2.44 36.94 20.67
C LYS A 28 2.33 36.33 22.07
N SER A 29 2.02 35.05 22.16
CA SER A 29 2.54 34.20 23.23
C SER A 29 3.50 33.21 22.60
N VAL A 30 4.78 33.44 22.85
CA VAL A 30 5.86 32.52 22.54
C VAL A 30 5.70 31.37 23.54
N PHE A 31 5.29 30.20 23.05
CA PHE A 31 5.34 28.97 23.84
C PHE A 31 6.82 28.59 23.96
N ILE A 32 7.45 28.94 25.08
CA ILE A 32 8.76 28.41 25.44
C ILE A 32 8.50 27.02 26.01
N VAL A 33 8.78 25.99 25.22
CA VAL A 33 8.92 24.63 25.73
C VAL A 33 10.34 24.54 26.28
N ASP A 34 10.44 24.36 27.59
CA ASP A 34 11.69 24.09 28.28
C ASP A 34 12.13 22.67 27.85
N GLU A 35 13.11 22.59 26.96
CA GLU A 35 13.67 21.32 26.48
C GLU A 35 14.60 20.78 27.57
N THR A 36 14.01 20.09 28.56
CA THR A 36 14.79 19.19 29.40
C THR A 36 15.32 18.08 28.50
N VAL A 37 16.61 18.17 28.18
CA VAL A 37 17.39 17.17 27.47
C VAL A 37 17.45 15.91 28.33
N GLU A 38 16.42 15.08 28.24
CA GLU A 38 16.52 13.69 28.64
C GLU A 38 17.27 12.95 27.52
N ASN A 39 18.52 12.66 27.85
CA ASN A 39 19.48 11.90 27.08
C ASN A 39 18.96 10.46 26.94
N VAL A 40 18.03 10.25 26.00
CA VAL A 40 17.63 8.91 25.57
C VAL A 40 18.84 8.34 24.84
N GLN A 41 19.52 7.44 25.54
CA GLN A 41 20.61 6.64 25.05
C GLN A 41 20.36 6.22 23.61
N ASN A 42 21.30 6.58 22.73
CA ASN A 42 21.48 6.00 21.42
C ASN A 42 21.29 4.47 21.49
N SER A 43 20.07 3.99 21.21
CA SER A 43 19.93 2.71 20.54
C SER A 43 20.51 2.96 19.16
N SER A 44 21.81 2.73 19.02
CA SER A 44 22.44 2.55 17.73
C SER A 44 21.74 1.36 17.10
N SER A 45 20.62 1.63 16.42
CA SER A 45 20.13 0.76 15.38
C SER A 45 21.31 0.68 14.43
N ILE A 46 21.99 -0.46 14.45
CA ILE A 46 22.89 -0.86 13.38
C ILE A 46 21.98 -0.75 12.16
N LYS A 47 22.10 0.36 11.42
CA LYS A 47 21.51 0.47 10.09
C LYS A 47 22.19 -0.64 9.32
N LYS A 48 21.54 -1.79 9.31
CA LYS A 48 21.94 -2.94 8.52
C LYS A 48 21.97 -2.38 7.11
N ASP A 49 23.15 -2.32 6.53
CA ASP A 49 23.36 -1.69 5.23
C ASP A 49 22.29 -2.22 4.27
N SER A 50 21.49 -1.34 3.68
CA SER A 50 20.24 -1.71 3.01
C SER A 50 20.46 -2.77 1.93
N SER A 51 21.57 -2.62 1.19
CA SER A 51 22.05 -3.57 0.20
C SER A 51 22.32 -4.97 0.78
N ASN A 52 22.79 -5.05 2.03
CA ASN A 52 23.03 -6.33 2.70
C ASN A 52 21.71 -7.01 3.11
N LEU A 53 20.68 -6.24 3.49
CA LEU A 53 19.38 -6.80 3.85
C LEU A 53 18.67 -7.44 2.65
N TYR A 54 18.58 -6.73 1.52
CA TYR A 54 17.96 -7.31 0.31
C TYR A 54 18.69 -8.56 -0.15
N LYS A 55 20.03 -8.58 -0.09
CA LYS A 55 20.84 -9.75 -0.41
C LYS A 55 20.63 -10.93 0.54
N GLU A 56 20.49 -10.66 1.84
CA GLU A 56 20.19 -11.70 2.83
C GLU A 56 18.80 -12.29 2.58
N LEU A 57 17.79 -11.45 2.35
CA LEU A 57 16.42 -11.89 2.06
C LEU A 57 16.34 -12.67 0.75
N SER A 58 16.97 -12.20 -0.32
CA SER A 58 16.99 -12.89 -1.62
C SER A 58 17.70 -14.24 -1.58
N SER A 59 18.69 -14.40 -0.69
CA SER A 59 19.36 -15.69 -0.49
C SER A 59 18.50 -16.72 0.26
N ARG A 60 17.50 -16.27 1.03
CA ARG A 60 16.64 -17.13 1.85
C ARG A 60 15.31 -17.46 1.18
N TYR A 61 14.75 -16.52 0.44
CA TYR A 61 13.41 -16.62 -0.11
C TYR A 61 13.40 -16.40 -1.62
N ASP A 62 12.63 -17.22 -2.33
CA ASP A 62 12.32 -17.01 -3.74
C ASP A 62 10.97 -16.30 -3.85
N ILE A 63 10.98 -14.99 -4.13
CA ILE A 63 9.75 -14.19 -4.19
C ILE A 63 8.82 -14.58 -5.35
N ARG A 64 9.33 -15.29 -6.36
CA ARG A 64 8.51 -15.85 -7.45
C ARG A 64 7.87 -17.19 -7.07
N ASN A 65 8.22 -17.74 -5.90
CA ASN A 65 7.72 -19.01 -5.41
C ASN A 65 7.65 -19.02 -3.86
N ALA A 66 7.02 -17.99 -3.29
CA ALA A 66 6.90 -17.82 -1.84
C ALA A 66 5.47 -18.01 -1.35
N THR A 67 5.34 -18.52 -0.12
CA THR A 67 4.12 -18.56 0.68
C THR A 67 3.78 -17.17 1.23
N PHE A 68 2.58 -17.01 1.78
CA PHE A 68 2.20 -15.77 2.45
C PHE A 68 3.05 -15.49 3.69
N GLU A 69 3.36 -16.53 4.48
CA GLU A 69 4.19 -16.44 5.67
C GLU A 69 5.61 -15.95 5.33
N GLU A 70 6.21 -16.48 4.26
CA GLU A 70 7.52 -16.01 3.78
C GLU A 70 7.45 -14.53 3.34
N VAL A 71 6.37 -14.09 2.69
CA VAL A 71 6.18 -12.66 2.36
C VAL A 71 5.98 -11.78 3.59
N LEU A 72 5.27 -12.28 4.61
CA LEU A 72 5.13 -11.60 5.90
C LEU A 72 6.49 -11.41 6.57
N GLU A 73 7.35 -12.42 6.58
CA GLU A 73 8.72 -12.34 7.11
C GLU A 73 9.57 -11.32 6.34
N ILE A 74 9.55 -11.37 5.01
CA ILE A 74 10.24 -10.40 4.14
C ILE A 74 9.76 -8.98 4.45
N SER A 75 8.44 -8.78 4.45
CA SER A 75 7.84 -7.46 4.63
C SER A 75 8.14 -6.90 6.02
N SER A 76 8.09 -7.72 7.07
CA SER A 76 8.40 -7.31 8.44
C SER A 76 9.87 -6.92 8.57
N ALA A 77 10.79 -7.72 8.03
CA ALA A 77 12.22 -7.41 8.06
C ALA A 77 12.56 -6.10 7.33
N LEU A 78 11.96 -5.87 6.16
CA LEU A 78 12.12 -4.62 5.41
C LEU A 78 11.53 -3.42 6.16
N TYR A 79 10.36 -3.60 6.79
CA TYR A 79 9.69 -2.55 7.53
C TYR A 79 10.45 -2.15 8.80
N GLU A 80 10.90 -3.13 9.59
CA GLU A 80 11.70 -2.92 10.80
C GLU A 80 13.04 -2.24 10.51
N ALA A 81 13.64 -2.52 9.35
CA ALA A 81 14.85 -1.86 8.88
C ALA A 81 14.60 -0.44 8.33
N GLY A 82 13.34 -0.03 8.14
CA GLY A 82 12.97 1.25 7.54
C GLY A 82 13.14 1.31 6.01
N GLU A 83 13.29 0.17 5.34
CA GLU A 83 13.44 0.08 3.88
C GLU A 83 12.11 0.29 3.14
N ILE A 84 10.99 0.00 3.82
CA ILE A 84 9.64 0.20 3.30
C ILE A 84 8.79 0.92 4.34
N THR A 85 7.76 1.61 3.87
CA THR A 85 6.77 2.31 4.70
C THR A 85 5.73 1.35 5.25
N SER A 86 4.97 1.80 6.24
CA SER A 86 3.81 1.05 6.77
C SER A 86 2.74 0.78 5.72
N THR A 87 2.62 1.65 4.70
CA THR A 87 1.69 1.45 3.58
C THR A 87 2.12 0.25 2.74
N GLU A 88 3.38 0.19 2.32
CA GLU A 88 3.90 -0.94 1.55
C GLU A 88 3.85 -2.23 2.36
N HIS A 89 4.23 -2.17 3.64
CA HIS A 89 4.12 -3.30 4.55
C HIS A 89 2.69 -3.84 4.60
N GLY A 90 1.70 -2.98 4.90
CA GLY A 90 0.30 -3.37 4.98
C GLY A 90 -0.27 -3.92 3.67
N LEU A 91 0.20 -3.43 2.51
CA LEU A 91 -0.19 -4.01 1.21
C LEU A 91 0.39 -5.42 1.01
N MET A 92 1.66 -5.63 1.36
CA MET A 92 2.33 -6.92 1.20
C MET A 92 1.74 -8.00 2.13
N ILE A 93 1.34 -7.62 3.34
CA ILE A 93 0.87 -8.57 4.37
C ILE A 93 -0.64 -8.70 4.45
N PHE A 94 -1.38 -8.18 3.47
CA PHE A 94 -2.82 -8.36 3.44
C PHE A 94 -3.17 -9.84 3.13
N ASP A 95 -3.79 -10.51 4.09
CA ASP A 95 -4.18 -11.91 3.97
C ASP A 95 -5.44 -12.07 3.10
N TYR A 96 -5.23 -12.14 1.79
CA TYR A 96 -6.28 -12.32 0.80
C TYR A 96 -7.02 -13.65 0.93
N GLU A 97 -6.35 -14.72 1.40
CA GLU A 97 -6.99 -16.01 1.60
C GLU A 97 -8.01 -15.94 2.74
N ARG A 98 -7.59 -15.42 3.90
CA ARG A 98 -8.49 -15.24 5.04
C ARG A 98 -9.64 -14.31 4.70
N ALA A 99 -9.39 -13.22 3.97
CA ALA A 99 -10.44 -12.32 3.51
C ALA A 99 -11.41 -13.03 2.55
N THR A 100 -10.90 -13.81 1.59
CA THR A 100 -11.69 -14.63 0.66
C THR A 100 -12.58 -15.62 1.42
N ASN A 101 -11.99 -16.36 2.36
CA ASN A 101 -12.68 -17.38 3.15
C ASN A 101 -13.74 -16.76 4.06
N TYR A 102 -13.45 -15.58 4.63
CA TYR A 102 -14.43 -14.82 5.41
C TYR A 102 -15.61 -14.41 4.54
N LEU A 103 -15.38 -13.85 3.34
CA LEU A 103 -16.44 -13.41 2.44
C LEU A 103 -17.31 -14.57 1.97
N LYS A 104 -16.72 -15.71 1.60
CA LYS A 104 -17.47 -16.93 1.21
C LYS A 104 -18.42 -17.42 2.30
N ARG A 105 -18.05 -17.27 3.57
CA ARG A 105 -18.84 -17.75 4.71
C ARG A 105 -19.90 -16.76 5.17
N ASN A 106 -19.61 -15.46 5.06
CA ASN A 106 -20.40 -14.44 5.76
C ASN A 106 -21.15 -13.49 4.82
N ALA A 107 -20.77 -13.38 3.54
CA ALA A 107 -21.42 -12.48 2.60
C ALA A 107 -22.41 -13.24 1.68
N PRO A 108 -23.69 -12.82 1.62
CA PRO A 108 -24.67 -13.46 0.77
C PRO A 108 -24.31 -13.29 -0.71
N GLY A 109 -24.50 -14.35 -1.51
CA GLY A 109 -24.28 -14.32 -2.95
C GLY A 109 -22.82 -14.44 -3.42
N VAL A 110 -21.86 -14.63 -2.52
CA VAL A 110 -20.47 -14.91 -2.90
C VAL A 110 -20.33 -16.36 -3.36
N SER A 111 -19.79 -16.55 -4.58
CA SER A 111 -19.54 -17.88 -5.15
C SER A 111 -18.50 -18.67 -4.34
N SER A 112 -18.65 -19.99 -4.27
CA SER A 112 -17.63 -20.90 -3.71
C SER A 112 -16.29 -20.81 -4.47
N SER A 113 -16.34 -20.46 -5.75
CA SER A 113 -15.16 -20.25 -6.61
C SER A 113 -14.53 -18.86 -6.50
N PHE A 114 -15.11 -17.94 -5.73
CA PHE A 114 -14.57 -16.60 -5.55
C PHE A 114 -13.12 -16.64 -5.02
N ASN A 115 -12.25 -15.76 -5.51
CA ASN A 115 -10.90 -15.60 -5.01
C ASN A 115 -10.48 -14.13 -5.14
N MET A 116 -9.82 -13.60 -4.12
CA MET A 116 -9.26 -12.24 -4.13
C MET A 116 -7.84 -12.17 -4.70
N TYR A 117 -7.16 -13.31 -4.91
CA TYR A 117 -5.91 -13.36 -5.65
C TYR A 117 -6.14 -13.20 -7.15
N GLU A 118 -5.21 -12.53 -7.83
CA GLU A 118 -5.25 -12.35 -9.29
C GLU A 118 -4.58 -13.49 -10.05
N THR A 119 -3.67 -14.22 -9.40
CA THR A 119 -2.94 -15.37 -9.95
C THR A 119 -3.35 -16.67 -9.23
N PRO A 120 -2.99 -17.86 -9.74
CA PRO A 120 -3.06 -19.10 -8.99
C PRO A 120 -1.84 -19.28 -8.05
N ALA A 121 -2.01 -20.10 -7.01
CA ALA A 121 -0.91 -20.62 -6.20
C ALA A 121 -0.65 -22.10 -6.56
N ASP A 122 0.50 -22.63 -6.15
CA ASP A 122 0.80 -24.05 -6.23
C ASP A 122 0.05 -24.85 -5.14
N SER A 123 0.26 -26.18 -5.10
CA SER A 123 -0.37 -27.06 -4.11
C SER A 123 0.05 -26.79 -2.66
N ASN A 124 1.13 -26.05 -2.45
CA ASN A 124 1.67 -25.69 -1.14
C ASN A 124 1.32 -24.25 -0.75
N GLY A 125 0.50 -23.55 -1.55
CA GLY A 125 0.15 -22.15 -1.31
C GLY A 125 1.23 -21.15 -1.73
N ARG A 126 2.28 -21.58 -2.45
CA ARG A 126 3.31 -20.69 -2.99
C ARG A 126 2.82 -19.97 -4.25
N ARG A 127 3.27 -18.74 -4.43
CA ARG A 127 2.84 -17.86 -5.51
C ARG A 127 4.01 -17.05 -6.07
N ASP A 128 3.90 -16.71 -7.35
CA ASP A 128 4.70 -15.64 -7.93
C ASP A 128 4.14 -14.28 -7.52
N TRP A 129 4.73 -13.69 -6.49
CA TRP A 129 4.25 -12.42 -5.93
C TRP A 129 4.55 -11.22 -6.85
N ILE A 130 5.52 -11.32 -7.74
CA ILE A 130 5.76 -10.32 -8.77
C ILE A 130 4.62 -10.37 -9.80
N ALA A 131 4.25 -11.56 -10.26
CA ALA A 131 3.10 -11.73 -11.15
C ALA A 131 1.79 -11.28 -10.50
N GLU A 132 1.58 -11.58 -9.21
CA GLU A 132 0.41 -11.18 -8.45
C GLU A 132 0.27 -9.64 -8.37
N PHE A 133 1.30 -8.94 -7.91
CA PHE A 133 1.25 -7.48 -7.79
C PHE A 133 1.30 -6.77 -9.16
N GLY A 134 1.94 -7.38 -10.17
CA GLY A 134 1.83 -6.94 -11.55
C GLY A 134 0.40 -6.99 -12.06
N ALA A 135 -0.29 -8.12 -11.88
CA ALA A 135 -1.69 -8.27 -12.25
C ALA A 135 -2.61 -7.29 -11.49
N ARG A 136 -2.38 -7.07 -10.19
CA ARG A 136 -3.11 -6.08 -9.38
C ARG A 136 -2.89 -4.65 -9.88
N ALA A 137 -1.66 -4.30 -10.24
CA ALA A 137 -1.34 -2.99 -10.80
C ALA A 137 -2.05 -2.77 -12.13
N SER A 138 -2.02 -3.75 -13.05
CA SER A 138 -2.71 -3.69 -14.33
C SER A 138 -4.23 -3.61 -14.17
N LYS A 139 -4.81 -4.40 -13.25
CA LYS A 139 -6.23 -4.36 -12.92
C LYS A 139 -6.65 -3.00 -12.36
N SER A 140 -5.88 -2.46 -11.42
CA SER A 140 -6.15 -1.14 -10.85
C SER A 140 -6.18 -0.06 -11.91
N LEU A 141 -5.20 -0.07 -12.83
CA LEU A 141 -5.16 0.86 -13.96
C LEU A 141 -6.38 0.69 -14.88
N LYS A 142 -6.72 -0.56 -15.23
CA LYS A 142 -7.87 -0.89 -16.10
C LYS A 142 -9.19 -0.32 -15.58
N TYR A 143 -9.39 -0.32 -14.26
CA TYR A 143 -10.61 0.19 -13.63
C TYR A 143 -10.49 1.65 -13.14
N GLY A 144 -9.45 2.38 -13.54
CA GLY A 144 -9.27 3.80 -13.21
C GLY A 144 -8.82 4.06 -11.76
N ASN A 145 -8.43 3.03 -11.01
CA ASN A 145 -7.86 3.17 -9.67
C ASN A 145 -6.36 3.51 -9.77
N LEU A 146 -6.05 4.78 -10.03
CA LEU A 146 -4.66 5.24 -10.20
C LEU A 146 -3.83 5.14 -8.91
N ILE A 147 -4.45 5.38 -7.75
CA ILE A 147 -3.79 5.24 -6.44
C ILE A 147 -3.42 3.77 -6.20
N GLY A 148 -4.36 2.85 -6.43
CA GLY A 148 -4.11 1.42 -6.33
C GLY A 148 -3.03 0.96 -7.30
N HIS A 149 -3.02 1.49 -8.53
CA HIS A 149 -1.96 1.19 -9.50
C HIS A 149 -0.58 1.61 -8.96
N GLN A 150 -0.44 2.84 -8.49
CA GLN A 150 0.81 3.35 -7.93
C GLN A 150 1.29 2.54 -6.71
N SER A 151 0.39 2.23 -5.78
CA SER A 151 0.76 1.44 -4.59
C SER A 151 1.21 0.02 -4.95
N ASN A 152 0.53 -0.63 -5.91
CA ASN A 152 0.94 -1.95 -6.38
C ASN A 152 2.28 -1.92 -7.14
N GLN A 153 2.55 -0.86 -7.91
CA GLN A 153 3.84 -0.67 -8.59
C GLN A 153 4.99 -0.53 -7.58
N LYS A 154 4.80 0.20 -6.49
CA LYS A 154 5.82 0.31 -5.43
C LYS A 154 6.15 -1.03 -4.79
N VAL A 155 5.14 -1.87 -4.52
CA VAL A 155 5.37 -3.22 -4.00
C VAL A 155 6.12 -4.08 -5.02
N LEU A 156 5.79 -3.95 -6.31
CA LEU A 156 6.50 -4.63 -7.38
C LEU A 156 7.97 -4.21 -7.44
N ASP A 157 8.28 -2.91 -7.34
CA ASP A 157 9.66 -2.41 -7.27
C ASP A 157 10.44 -3.00 -6.08
N ILE A 158 9.78 -3.15 -4.92
CA ILE A 158 10.37 -3.78 -3.73
C ILE A 158 10.68 -5.25 -3.99
N PHE A 159 9.74 -6.01 -4.57
CA PHE A 159 9.97 -7.42 -4.89
C PHE A 159 11.02 -7.62 -5.99
N GLU A 160 11.08 -6.75 -6.99
CA GLU A 160 12.13 -6.82 -8.02
C GLU A 160 13.53 -6.53 -7.48
N LYS A 161 13.66 -5.70 -6.43
CA LYS A 161 14.95 -5.51 -5.74
C LYS A 161 15.44 -6.79 -5.07
N LEU A 162 14.54 -7.69 -4.66
CA LEU A 162 14.91 -9.01 -4.11
C LEU A 162 15.41 -9.98 -5.19
N LEU A 163 15.34 -9.64 -6.48
CA LEU A 163 15.90 -10.46 -7.56
C LEU A 163 17.32 -10.05 -7.98
N ARG A 164 17.87 -9.00 -7.37
CA ARG A 164 19.18 -8.42 -7.71
C ARG A 164 20.25 -8.87 -6.71
#